data_AF-A0A2S7QBH9-F1
#
_entry.id   AF-A0A2S7QBH9-F1
#
_cell.length_a   1.000
_cell.length_b   1.000
_cell.length_c   1.000
_cell.angle_alpha   90.00
_cell.angle_beta   90.00
_cell.angle_gamma   90.00
#
_symmetry.space_group_name_H-M   'P 1'
#
loop_
_entity.id
_entity.type
_entity.pdbx_description
1 polymer ?
#
loop_
_entity_poly.entity_id
_entity_poly.type
_entity_poly.pdbx_seq_one_letter_code
_entity_poly.pdbx_strand_id
1 'polypeptide(L)'
;MANSQSIFNGTDLTSKIRGLLGPSFASTIPENSGILSTDGFSSPSLSYSAAQKAVCVTGYLDVPVQATTTEILYDGPTNNTQLTSLLISLFALDSTVAGGLIGGTKSLSDTYTIYSKLCVPTNATVESIKTVQFLTHGGTTDQTYWDFAPDYSYVDAAAARGYATSSDFTALALTGHSGFQGGVPVCIASQASQIANTIDLPQFSGLANGYITQSSTPQAIQFAFFHHPGYDESILEKQLATRQTNALGETFTLGAAYAPAAGFTGPVIILNGNEDWSFCQGNCNAQDITSTFLPYFFPNASPKSTIYTIANTGHNVNLHYSASESFGVLLDFLEDTA
;
A
#
# COMPACT_ATOMS: atom_id res chain seq x y z
N MET A 1 -3.09 13.15 3.11
CA MET A 1 -3.80 12.77 1.87
C MET A 1 -5.24 13.24 1.97
N ALA A 2 -5.80 13.66 0.84
CA ALA A 2 -7.10 14.31 0.77
C ALA A 2 -8.22 13.39 1.27
N ASN A 3 -9.14 13.98 2.02
CA ASN A 3 -10.50 13.48 2.20
C ASN A 3 -11.13 13.45 0.79
N SER A 4 -10.93 12.34 0.10
CA SER A 4 -11.39 12.07 -1.24
C SER A 4 -11.45 10.53 -1.28
N GLN A 5 -12.57 9.82 -1.47
CA GLN A 5 -13.68 10.15 -2.35
C GLN A 5 -13.25 11.07 -3.49
N SER A 6 -12.04 10.86 -4.01
CA SER A 6 -11.78 11.13 -5.41
C SER A 6 -12.55 9.99 -6.05
N ILE A 7 -13.82 10.29 -6.32
CA ILE A 7 -14.50 9.73 -7.46
C ILE A 7 -13.62 10.15 -8.64
N PHE A 8 -12.54 9.40 -8.90
CA PHE A 8 -12.24 9.09 -10.28
C PHE A 8 -13.56 8.56 -10.80
N ASN A 9 -14.14 9.28 -11.75
CA ASN A 9 -15.33 8.80 -12.42
C ASN A 9 -14.94 7.42 -12.97
N GLY A 10 -15.32 6.35 -12.27
CA GLY A 10 -14.71 5.02 -12.46
C GLY A 10 -14.81 4.54 -13.90
N THR A 11 -15.74 5.11 -14.66
CA THR A 11 -15.92 4.97 -16.09
C THR A 11 -14.71 5.38 -16.94
N ASP A 12 -13.97 6.44 -16.61
CA ASP A 12 -12.87 6.95 -17.46
C ASP A 12 -11.61 6.09 -17.33
N LEU A 13 -11.25 5.69 -16.10
CA LEU A 13 -10.10 4.81 -15.85
C LEU A 13 -10.37 3.37 -16.29
N THR A 14 -11.58 2.86 -16.07
CA THR A 14 -11.98 1.53 -16.58
C THR A 14 -11.99 1.51 -18.12
N SER A 15 -12.31 2.63 -18.79
CA SER A 15 -12.23 2.75 -20.25
C SER A 15 -10.78 2.73 -20.75
N LYS A 16 -9.85 3.41 -20.05
CA LYS A 16 -8.42 3.33 -20.33
C LYS A 16 -7.88 1.92 -20.11
N ILE A 17 -8.26 1.25 -19.01
CA ILE A 17 -7.86 -0.14 -18.71
C ILE A 17 -8.40 -1.12 -19.77
N ARG A 18 -9.63 -0.93 -20.29
CA ARG A 18 -10.13 -1.71 -21.43
C ARG A 18 -9.38 -1.40 -22.73
N GLY A 19 -8.91 -0.17 -22.91
CA GLY A 19 -8.06 0.24 -24.04
C GLY A 19 -6.64 -0.32 -23.99
N LEU A 20 -6.16 -0.77 -22.81
CA LEU A 20 -4.90 -1.49 -22.61
C LEU A 20 -4.97 -2.97 -23.02
N LEU A 21 -6.12 -3.42 -23.55
CA LEU A 21 -6.30 -4.75 -24.12
C LEU A 21 -6.24 -4.63 -25.65
N GLY A 22 -5.09 -4.95 -26.24
CA GLY A 22 -4.78 -4.65 -27.65
C GLY A 22 -4.31 -5.88 -28.45
N PRO A 23 -4.35 -5.83 -29.80
CA PRO A 23 -3.97 -6.96 -30.65
C PRO A 23 -2.45 -7.03 -30.78
N SER A 24 -1.87 -8.08 -30.18
CA SER A 24 -0.52 -8.66 -30.36
C SER A 24 0.50 -7.93 -31.26
N PHE A 25 1.68 -7.60 -30.72
CA PHE A 25 2.94 -7.46 -31.48
C PHE A 25 4.17 -7.95 -30.68
N ALA A 26 5.20 -8.41 -31.39
CA ALA A 26 6.31 -9.24 -30.88
C ALA A 26 7.63 -8.49 -30.66
N SER A 27 8.37 -8.84 -29.58
CA SER A 27 9.68 -9.53 -29.64
C SER A 27 10.24 -9.83 -28.23
N THR A 28 10.63 -11.10 -28.00
CA THR A 28 11.46 -11.65 -26.89
C THR A 28 10.97 -11.56 -25.43
N ILE A 29 9.66 -11.53 -25.19
CA ILE A 29 8.98 -11.67 -23.87
C ILE A 29 7.87 -12.75 -24.09
N PRO A 30 7.34 -13.47 -23.08
CA PRO A 30 6.77 -14.80 -23.26
C PRO A 30 5.63 -14.85 -24.27
N GLU A 31 5.75 -15.81 -25.19
CA GLU A 31 5.05 -15.92 -26.47
C GLU A 31 3.51 -16.04 -26.43
N ASN A 32 2.80 -15.83 -25.31
CA ASN A 32 1.38 -16.22 -25.26
C ASN A 32 0.43 -15.38 -24.41
N SER A 33 0.80 -14.21 -23.87
CA SER A 33 -0.22 -13.45 -23.14
C SER A 33 -1.21 -12.69 -24.02
N GLY A 34 -0.88 -12.31 -25.27
CA GLY A 34 -1.81 -11.81 -26.31
C GLY A 34 -2.78 -10.65 -25.98
N ILE A 35 -2.82 -10.21 -24.72
CA ILE A 35 -3.92 -9.48 -24.07
C ILE A 35 -3.41 -8.20 -23.44
N LEU A 36 -2.16 -8.19 -22.99
CA LEU A 36 -1.55 -6.97 -22.46
C LEU A 36 -1.04 -6.12 -23.61
N SER A 37 -1.62 -4.94 -23.78
CA SER A 37 -1.05 -3.88 -24.61
C SER A 37 -0.05 -3.06 -23.79
N THR A 38 0.97 -2.58 -24.47
CA THR A 38 1.90 -1.56 -23.95
C THR A 38 1.43 -0.14 -24.29
N ASP A 39 0.36 0.00 -25.07
CA ASP A 39 -0.17 1.30 -25.47
C ASP A 39 -0.54 2.14 -24.25
N GLY A 40 -0.32 3.46 -24.31
CA GLY A 40 -0.64 4.37 -23.20
C GLY A 40 0.38 4.39 -22.05
N PHE A 41 1.28 3.40 -21.95
CA PHE A 41 2.42 3.46 -21.05
C PHE A 41 3.62 4.16 -21.71
N SER A 42 4.32 4.99 -20.93
CA SER A 42 5.67 5.42 -21.27
C SER A 42 6.70 4.49 -20.65
N SER A 43 7.77 4.19 -21.40
CA SER A 43 8.78 3.19 -21.04
C SER A 43 8.21 1.81 -20.64
N PRO A 44 7.33 1.20 -21.46
CA PRO A 44 6.68 -0.04 -21.09
C PRO A 44 7.66 -1.22 -21.02
N SER A 45 7.41 -2.13 -20.09
CA SER A 45 8.11 -3.42 -19.99
C SER A 45 7.12 -4.54 -19.71
N LEU A 46 7.31 -5.70 -20.34
CA LEU A 46 6.60 -6.92 -19.98
C LEU A 46 7.49 -7.78 -19.08
N SER A 47 6.91 -8.41 -18.07
CA SER A 47 7.60 -9.33 -17.19
C SER A 47 6.65 -10.40 -16.68
N TYR A 48 7.18 -11.42 -16.00
CA TYR A 48 6.38 -12.33 -15.20
C TYR A 48 6.27 -11.82 -13.75
N SER A 49 5.25 -12.28 -13.03
CA SER A 49 5.21 -12.25 -11.57
C SER A 49 6.27 -13.19 -10.96
N ALA A 50 6.49 -13.09 -9.64
CA ALA A 50 7.59 -13.77 -8.96
C ALA A 50 7.61 -15.30 -9.16
N ALA A 51 6.46 -15.96 -9.12
CA ALA A 51 6.28 -17.38 -9.40
C ALA A 51 5.71 -17.65 -10.81
N GLN A 52 5.70 -16.65 -11.70
CA GLN A 52 5.31 -16.73 -13.10
C GLN A 52 3.85 -17.20 -13.36
N LYS A 53 2.97 -17.04 -12.37
CA LYS A 53 1.53 -17.33 -12.57
C LYS A 53 0.78 -16.20 -13.27
N ALA A 54 1.40 -15.02 -13.37
CA ALA A 54 0.88 -13.88 -14.10
C ALA A 54 1.92 -13.32 -15.07
N VAL A 55 1.43 -12.75 -16.18
CA VAL A 55 2.22 -11.86 -17.04
C VAL A 55 1.81 -10.43 -16.71
N CYS A 56 2.79 -9.53 -16.61
CA CYS A 56 2.62 -8.15 -16.20
C CYS A 56 3.12 -7.19 -17.26
N VAL A 57 2.43 -6.08 -17.44
CA VAL A 57 2.91 -4.87 -18.11
C VAL A 57 3.19 -3.81 -17.05
N THR A 58 4.33 -3.16 -17.16
CA THR A 58 4.73 -2.05 -16.31
C THR A 58 5.11 -0.86 -17.16
N GLY A 59 5.05 0.33 -16.57
CA GLY A 59 5.51 1.56 -17.20
C GLY A 59 5.00 2.77 -16.41
N TYR A 60 5.05 3.94 -17.02
CA TYR A 60 4.52 5.16 -16.40
C TYR A 60 3.30 5.69 -17.14
N LEU A 61 2.32 6.15 -16.36
CA LEU A 61 1.09 6.78 -16.82
C LEU A 61 1.05 8.22 -16.34
N ASP A 62 0.70 9.13 -17.24
CA ASP A 62 0.42 10.52 -16.89
C ASP A 62 -1.02 10.64 -16.41
N VAL A 63 -1.18 10.92 -15.11
CA VAL A 63 -2.46 11.03 -14.43
C VAL A 63 -2.76 12.49 -14.13
N PRO A 64 -3.73 13.12 -14.83
CA PRO A 64 -4.19 14.44 -14.46
C PRO A 64 -4.96 14.36 -13.14
N VAL A 65 -4.54 15.16 -12.17
CA VAL A 65 -5.13 15.24 -10.83
C VAL A 65 -5.67 16.64 -10.61
N GLN A 66 -6.98 16.71 -10.34
CA GLN A 66 -7.64 17.91 -9.82
C GLN A 66 -8.19 17.59 -8.44
N ALA A 67 -7.64 18.23 -7.42
CA ALA A 67 -8.00 17.95 -6.03
C ALA A 67 -7.82 19.19 -5.13
N THR A 68 -8.59 19.24 -4.05
CA THR A 68 -8.32 20.17 -2.95
C THR A 68 -7.47 19.45 -1.92
N THR A 69 -6.25 19.94 -1.69
CA THR A 69 -5.23 19.29 -0.85
C THR A 69 -4.90 20.14 0.36
N THR A 70 -4.44 19.52 1.45
CA THR A 70 -3.92 20.25 2.61
C THR A 70 -2.57 20.88 2.25
N GLU A 71 -2.40 22.15 2.58
CA GLU A 71 -1.11 22.82 2.47
C GLU A 71 -0.19 22.38 3.62
N ILE A 72 1.05 22.01 3.29
CA ILE A 72 2.08 21.70 4.28
C ILE A 72 2.96 22.95 4.42
N LEU A 73 3.02 23.52 5.62
CA LEU A 73 3.74 24.76 5.94
C LEU A 73 5.20 24.53 6.36
N TYR A 74 5.63 23.27 6.34
CA TYR A 74 6.95 22.87 6.81
C TYR A 74 7.89 22.51 5.66
N ASP A 75 9.00 23.23 5.55
CA ASP A 75 10.00 23.06 4.48
C ASP A 75 10.89 21.81 4.65
N GLY A 76 10.76 21.09 5.77
CA GLY A 76 11.55 19.91 6.08
C GLY A 76 12.70 20.16 7.07
N PRO A 77 13.25 19.10 7.69
CA PRO A 77 14.35 19.21 8.64
C PRO A 77 15.68 19.54 7.94
N THR A 78 16.55 20.31 8.58
CA THR A 78 17.89 20.58 8.02
C THR A 78 18.87 19.41 8.20
N ASN A 79 18.62 18.53 9.17
CA ASN A 79 19.44 17.36 9.48
C ASN A 79 18.66 16.32 10.31
N ASN A 80 19.23 15.13 10.50
CA ASN A 80 18.60 14.04 11.25
C ASN A 80 18.30 14.40 12.72
N THR A 81 19.07 15.26 13.36
CA THR A 81 18.78 15.70 14.74
C THR A 81 17.47 16.50 14.81
N GLN A 82 17.24 17.40 13.85
CA GLN A 82 15.97 18.11 13.74
C GLN A 82 14.81 17.19 13.37
N LEU A 83 15.02 16.21 12.48
CA LEU A 83 14.01 15.20 12.17
C LEU A 83 13.58 14.43 13.42
N THR A 84 14.54 13.91 14.19
CA THR A 84 14.25 13.18 15.43
C THR A 84 13.50 14.06 16.43
N SER A 85 13.94 15.31 16.63
CA SER A 85 13.25 16.24 17.51
C SER A 85 11.82 16.50 17.06
N LEU A 86 11.59 16.67 15.76
CA LEU A 86 10.26 16.86 15.18
C LEU A 86 9.36 15.66 15.43
N LEU A 87 9.82 14.44 15.17
CA LEU A 87 9.02 13.23 15.37
C LEU A 87 8.70 13.02 16.86
N ILE A 88 9.65 13.26 17.77
CA ILE A 88 9.41 13.23 19.21
C ILE A 88 8.31 14.23 19.59
N SER A 89 8.40 15.47 19.13
CA SER A 89 7.41 16.50 19.44
C SER A 89 6.06 16.22 18.79
N LEU A 90 6.03 15.64 17.58
CA LEU A 90 4.79 15.30 16.87
C LEU A 90 3.99 14.22 17.58
N PHE A 91 4.66 13.21 18.14
CA PHE A 91 4.03 12.07 18.78
C PHE A 91 4.04 12.13 20.33
N ALA A 92 4.43 13.27 20.90
CA ALA A 92 4.29 13.51 22.33
C ALA A 92 2.80 13.53 22.74
N LEU A 93 2.52 13.10 23.97
CA LEU A 93 1.18 13.22 24.55
C LEU A 93 0.73 14.69 24.51
N ASP A 94 -0.53 14.91 24.12
CA ASP A 94 -1.14 16.24 23.97
C ASP A 94 -0.42 17.19 22.98
N SER A 95 0.33 16.62 22.03
CA SER A 95 1.02 17.42 21.01
C SER A 95 0.04 18.22 20.15
N THR A 96 0.38 19.48 19.94
CA THR A 96 -0.30 20.39 19.01
C THR A 96 0.52 20.69 17.75
N VAL A 97 1.70 20.04 17.62
CA VAL A 97 2.68 20.34 16.58
C VAL A 97 2.11 20.14 15.19
N ALA A 98 1.34 19.07 14.95
CA ALA A 98 0.72 18.80 13.65
C ALA A 98 -0.10 19.99 13.14
N GLY A 99 -0.85 20.65 14.02
CA GLY A 99 -1.70 21.81 13.67
C GLY A 99 -0.90 23.05 13.24
N GLY A 100 0.37 23.17 13.64
CA GLY A 100 1.26 24.24 13.18
C GLY A 100 2.01 23.91 11.89
N LEU A 101 2.02 22.64 11.46
CA LEU A 101 2.71 22.17 10.25
C LEU A 101 1.78 22.09 9.04
N ILE A 102 0.47 22.11 9.27
CA ILE A 102 -0.56 22.08 8.25
C ILE A 102 -1.24 23.45 8.16
N GLY A 103 -1.43 23.93 6.94
CA GLY A 103 -2.11 25.19 6.63
C GLY A 103 -3.58 24.98 6.28
N GLY A 104 -4.09 25.89 5.47
CA GLY A 104 -5.42 25.75 4.87
C GLY A 104 -5.45 24.66 3.80
N THR A 105 -6.46 24.75 2.95
CA THR A 105 -6.53 23.92 1.74
C THR A 105 -6.09 24.72 0.53
N LYS A 106 -5.46 24.03 -0.43
CA LYS A 106 -5.11 24.56 -1.73
C LYS A 106 -5.69 23.69 -2.84
N SER A 107 -6.28 24.32 -3.85
CA SER A 107 -6.66 23.62 -5.08
C SER A 107 -5.40 23.30 -5.88
N LEU A 108 -5.31 22.05 -6.30
CA LEU A 108 -4.24 21.50 -7.10
C LEU A 108 -4.84 21.01 -8.41
N SER A 109 -4.23 21.40 -9.52
CA SER A 109 -4.56 20.92 -10.86
C SER A 109 -3.24 20.70 -11.59
N ASP A 110 -2.78 19.46 -11.64
CA ASP A 110 -1.49 19.10 -12.24
C ASP A 110 -1.54 17.69 -12.85
N THR A 111 -0.51 17.32 -13.61
CA THR A 111 -0.35 15.97 -14.17
C THR A 111 0.85 15.28 -13.54
N TYR A 112 0.61 14.11 -12.96
CA TYR A 112 1.65 13.32 -12.30
C TYR A 112 1.98 12.09 -13.11
N THR A 113 3.27 11.88 -13.37
CA THR A 113 3.77 10.64 -13.96
C THR A 113 3.89 9.58 -12.87
N ILE A 114 3.03 8.57 -12.93
CA ILE A 114 2.89 7.53 -11.90
C ILE A 114 3.32 6.20 -12.49
N TYR A 115 4.16 5.46 -11.77
CA TYR A 115 4.47 4.08 -12.13
C TYR A 115 3.22 3.21 -11.95
N SER A 116 2.90 2.39 -12.94
CA SER A 116 1.77 1.46 -12.88
C SER A 116 2.18 0.06 -13.34
N LYS A 117 1.55 -0.95 -12.74
CA LYS A 117 1.76 -2.37 -13.03
C LYS A 117 0.39 -3.05 -13.13
N LEU A 118 0.13 -3.66 -14.28
CA LEU A 118 -1.05 -4.49 -14.53
C LEU A 118 -0.61 -5.92 -14.82
N CYS A 119 -1.13 -6.88 -14.06
CA CYS A 119 -0.84 -8.30 -14.21
C CYS A 119 -2.13 -9.09 -14.49
N VAL A 120 -2.03 -10.04 -15.42
CA VAL A 120 -3.12 -10.96 -15.79
C VAL A 120 -2.65 -12.40 -15.68
N PRO A 121 -3.54 -13.38 -15.39
CA PRO A 121 -3.16 -14.78 -15.33
C PRO A 121 -2.46 -15.24 -16.62
N THR A 122 -1.44 -16.08 -16.48
CA THR A 122 -0.75 -16.68 -17.63
C THR A 122 -1.76 -17.48 -18.47
N ASN A 123 -1.82 -17.22 -19.79
CA ASN A 123 -2.78 -17.79 -20.75
C ASN A 123 -4.25 -17.40 -20.54
N ALA A 124 -4.56 -16.30 -19.84
CA ALA A 124 -5.92 -15.77 -19.80
C ALA A 124 -6.46 -15.44 -21.21
N THR A 125 -7.76 -15.20 -21.34
CA THR A 125 -8.39 -14.36 -22.38
C THR A 125 -9.05 -13.16 -21.70
N VAL A 126 -9.42 -12.11 -22.44
CA VAL A 126 -10.13 -10.96 -21.85
C VAL A 126 -11.42 -11.42 -21.15
N GLU A 127 -12.14 -12.37 -21.76
CA GLU A 127 -13.38 -12.94 -21.24
C GLU A 127 -13.16 -13.86 -20.04
N SER A 128 -11.95 -14.39 -19.84
CA SER A 128 -11.63 -15.28 -18.74
C SER A 128 -11.22 -14.54 -17.45
N ILE A 129 -10.98 -13.23 -17.51
CA ILE A 129 -10.61 -12.42 -16.35
C ILE A 129 -11.87 -12.14 -15.53
N LYS A 130 -11.91 -12.64 -14.28
CA LYS A 130 -13.05 -12.43 -13.37
C LYS A 130 -13.24 -10.95 -13.02
N THR A 131 -12.20 -10.36 -12.44
CA THR A 131 -12.17 -8.98 -11.93
C THR A 131 -10.74 -8.46 -11.97
N VAL A 132 -10.58 -7.15 -12.16
CA VAL A 132 -9.31 -6.44 -11.92
C VAL A 132 -9.32 -5.93 -10.47
N GLN A 133 -8.39 -6.42 -9.68
CA GLN A 133 -8.19 -6.00 -8.29
C GLN A 133 -7.19 -4.86 -8.22
N PHE A 134 -7.36 -3.99 -7.24
CA PHE A 134 -6.55 -2.79 -7.12
C PHE A 134 -5.81 -2.76 -5.81
N LEU A 135 -4.48 -2.70 -5.93
CA LEU A 135 -3.56 -3.01 -4.85
C LEU A 135 -2.75 -1.78 -4.49
N THR A 136 -3.00 -1.22 -3.31
CA THR A 136 -2.24 -0.10 -2.75
C THR A 136 -1.30 -0.61 -1.68
N HIS A 137 -0.06 -0.12 -1.66
CA HIS A 137 0.93 -0.55 -0.68
C HIS A 137 0.97 0.43 0.51
N GLY A 138 1.52 -0.01 1.64
CA GLY A 138 1.76 0.84 2.81
C GLY A 138 2.89 1.85 2.61
N GLY A 139 3.14 2.69 3.61
CA GLY A 139 4.28 3.61 3.57
C GLY A 139 5.62 2.87 3.48
N THR A 140 6.63 3.49 2.85
CA THR A 140 7.99 2.97 2.63
C THR A 140 8.11 1.63 1.89
N THR A 141 7.03 1.16 1.29
CA THR A 141 7.05 0.08 0.30
C THR A 141 6.75 0.67 -1.08
N ASP A 142 6.78 -0.17 -2.11
CA ASP A 142 6.39 0.16 -3.47
C ASP A 142 5.50 -0.94 -4.08
N GLN A 143 5.32 -0.91 -5.40
CA GLN A 143 4.58 -1.92 -6.16
C GLN A 143 5.03 -3.37 -5.90
N THR A 144 6.27 -3.58 -5.45
CA THR A 144 6.84 -4.91 -5.25
C THR A 144 6.24 -5.61 -4.04
N TYR A 145 5.62 -4.87 -3.11
CA TYR A 145 4.98 -5.43 -1.90
C TYR A 145 3.96 -6.54 -2.21
N TRP A 146 3.24 -6.43 -3.31
CA TRP A 146 2.22 -7.40 -3.72
C TRP A 146 2.76 -8.58 -4.54
N ASP A 147 4.04 -8.53 -4.92
CA ASP A 147 4.72 -9.52 -5.77
C ASP A 147 6.18 -9.69 -5.29
N PHE A 148 6.34 -9.86 -3.98
CA PHE A 148 7.63 -9.63 -3.31
C PHE A 148 8.62 -10.77 -3.57
N ALA A 149 8.18 -12.01 -3.53
CA ALA A 149 8.94 -13.23 -3.81
C ALA A 149 7.96 -14.38 -4.16
N PRO A 150 8.42 -15.54 -4.70
CA PRO A 150 7.52 -16.59 -5.17
C PRO A 150 6.45 -17.05 -4.16
N ASP A 151 6.80 -17.21 -2.88
CA ASP A 151 5.87 -17.61 -1.82
C ASP A 151 5.20 -16.41 -1.11
N TYR A 152 5.55 -15.19 -1.52
CA TYR A 152 5.11 -13.91 -0.95
C TYR A 152 4.49 -13.01 -2.04
N SER A 153 3.85 -13.62 -3.03
CA SER A 153 3.21 -12.92 -4.15
C SER A 153 1.70 -13.11 -4.13
N TYR A 154 0.99 -12.05 -3.73
CA TYR A 154 -0.46 -11.98 -3.87
C TYR A 154 -0.86 -11.94 -5.35
N VAL A 155 -0.05 -11.32 -6.21
CA VAL A 155 -0.25 -11.33 -7.67
C VAL A 155 -0.35 -12.76 -8.19
N ASP A 156 0.57 -13.64 -7.78
CA ASP A 156 0.54 -15.05 -8.16
C ASP A 156 -0.68 -15.80 -7.59
N ALA A 157 -1.05 -15.52 -6.33
CA ALA A 157 -2.23 -16.12 -5.69
C ALA A 157 -3.54 -15.71 -6.38
N ALA A 158 -3.69 -14.42 -6.70
CA ALA A 158 -4.84 -13.87 -7.41
C ALA A 158 -4.93 -14.43 -8.84
N ALA A 159 -3.81 -14.48 -9.55
CA ALA A 159 -3.74 -15.02 -10.90
C ALA A 159 -4.15 -16.50 -10.96
N ALA A 160 -3.73 -17.31 -9.98
CA ALA A 160 -4.12 -18.71 -9.86
C ALA A 160 -5.64 -18.90 -9.70
N ARG A 161 -6.37 -17.87 -9.24
CA ARG A 161 -7.83 -17.88 -9.11
C ARG A 161 -8.56 -17.13 -10.24
N GLY A 162 -7.84 -16.71 -11.29
CA GLY A 162 -8.41 -16.05 -12.47
C GLY A 162 -8.65 -14.55 -12.32
N TYR A 163 -8.04 -13.91 -11.32
CA TYR A 163 -8.10 -12.46 -11.12
C TYR A 163 -6.92 -11.77 -11.81
N ALA A 164 -7.18 -10.58 -12.36
CA ALA A 164 -6.13 -9.64 -12.73
C ALA A 164 -5.85 -8.70 -11.56
N THR A 165 -4.64 -8.17 -11.46
CA THR A 165 -4.25 -7.21 -10.43
C THR A 165 -3.63 -5.97 -11.08
N SER A 166 -3.98 -4.80 -10.57
CA SER A 166 -3.47 -3.50 -10.99
C SER A 166 -3.13 -2.68 -9.75
N SER A 167 -2.22 -1.72 -9.87
CA SER A 167 -1.96 -0.74 -8.81
C SER A 167 -3.02 0.37 -8.71
N ASP A 168 -4.00 0.48 -9.65
CA ASP A 168 -4.84 1.70 -9.82
C ASP A 168 -6.39 1.59 -9.67
N PHE A 169 -6.95 1.55 -8.45
CA PHE A 169 -8.37 1.64 -7.98
C PHE A 169 -9.60 1.03 -8.74
N THR A 170 -10.37 0.17 -8.04
CA THR A 170 -11.84 -0.12 -8.22
C THR A 170 -12.47 -0.90 -7.02
N ALA A 171 -11.68 -1.53 -6.14
CA ALA A 171 -12.17 -2.14 -4.88
C ALA A 171 -11.20 -1.88 -3.70
N LEU A 172 -11.69 -1.97 -2.46
CA LEU A 172 -10.92 -1.64 -1.25
C LEU A 172 -10.82 -2.87 -0.31
N ALA A 173 -9.62 -3.40 -0.15
CA ALA A 173 -9.24 -4.32 0.92
C ALA A 173 -8.18 -3.63 1.78
N LEU A 174 -8.37 -3.61 3.11
CA LEU A 174 -7.43 -2.96 4.03
C LEU A 174 -6.66 -4.04 4.80
N THR A 175 -5.34 -4.05 4.63
CA THR A 175 -4.42 -4.91 5.40
C THR A 175 -3.60 -4.07 6.37
N GLY A 176 -3.41 -4.53 7.60
CA GLY A 176 -2.66 -3.78 8.61
C GLY A 176 -3.36 -2.47 8.95
N HIS A 177 -4.64 -2.54 9.31
CA HIS A 177 -5.45 -1.38 9.66
C HIS A 177 -6.32 -1.71 10.87
N SER A 178 -6.23 -0.90 11.92
CA SER A 178 -7.21 -0.87 13.01
C SER A 178 -7.51 0.59 13.33
N GLY A 179 -8.54 0.84 14.13
CA GLY A 179 -8.72 2.19 14.68
C GLY A 179 -8.10 2.41 16.04
N PHE A 180 -7.36 1.43 16.57
CA PHE A 180 -6.49 1.67 17.72
C PHE A 180 -5.20 2.35 17.25
N GLN A 181 -5.09 3.63 17.56
CA GLN A 181 -3.96 4.48 17.16
C GLN A 181 -2.83 4.52 18.20
N GLY A 182 -3.01 3.88 19.37
CA GLY A 182 -2.03 3.93 20.46
C GLY A 182 -0.67 3.32 20.09
N GLY A 183 -0.61 2.40 19.12
CA GLY A 183 0.63 1.81 18.63
C GLY A 183 1.40 2.71 17.66
N VAL A 184 0.73 3.65 16.99
CA VAL A 184 1.32 4.47 15.92
C VAL A 184 2.54 5.28 16.41
N PRO A 185 2.48 6.02 17.53
CA PRO A 185 3.65 6.71 18.09
C PRO A 185 4.87 5.80 18.28
N VAL A 186 4.63 4.60 18.80
CA VAL A 186 5.70 3.65 19.13
C VAL A 186 6.25 2.99 17.88
N CYS A 187 5.41 2.72 16.88
CA CYS A 187 5.83 2.24 15.57
C CYS A 187 6.68 3.28 14.81
N ILE A 188 6.31 4.57 14.84
CA ILE A 188 7.11 5.61 14.19
C ILE A 188 8.44 5.79 14.92
N ALA A 189 8.44 5.74 16.26
CA ALA A 189 9.66 5.83 17.05
C ALA A 189 10.62 4.65 16.79
N SER A 190 10.11 3.42 16.67
CA SER A 190 10.94 2.23 16.46
C SER A 190 11.64 2.18 15.11
N GLN A 191 11.09 2.87 14.11
CA GLN A 191 11.70 2.97 12.77
C GLN A 191 13.01 3.75 12.73
N ALA A 192 13.33 4.50 13.79
CA ALA A 192 14.54 5.34 13.86
C ALA A 192 14.76 6.15 12.56
N SER A 193 13.69 6.80 12.08
CA SER A 193 13.63 7.41 10.75
C SER A 193 14.77 8.38 10.48
N GLN A 194 15.28 8.37 9.25
CA GLN A 194 16.32 9.27 8.77
C GLN A 194 15.86 10.01 7.52
N ILE A 195 16.46 11.17 7.26
CA ILE A 195 16.31 11.88 5.99
C ILE A 195 16.86 10.97 4.89
N ALA A 196 16.03 10.71 3.86
CA ALA A 196 16.31 9.69 2.86
C ALA A 196 17.63 9.91 2.12
N ASN A 197 17.94 11.16 1.77
CA ASN A 197 19.18 11.51 1.06
C ASN A 197 20.46 11.40 1.92
N THR A 198 20.33 11.13 3.23
CA THR A 198 21.48 10.94 4.14
C THR A 198 21.85 9.47 4.32
N ILE A 199 21.06 8.55 3.78
CA ILE A 199 21.32 7.12 3.78
C ILE A 199 22.07 6.74 2.50
N ASP A 200 22.96 5.75 2.60
CA ASP A 200 23.70 5.18 1.47
C ASP A 200 22.80 4.28 0.58
N LEU A 201 21.81 4.90 -0.04
CA LEU A 201 20.92 4.32 -1.04
C LEU A 201 20.87 5.26 -2.25
N PRO A 202 21.52 4.90 -3.39
CA PRO A 202 21.68 5.79 -4.53
C PRO A 202 20.37 6.40 -5.05
N GLN A 203 19.27 5.65 -4.98
CA GLN A 203 17.95 6.09 -5.41
C GLN A 203 17.40 7.28 -4.61
N PHE A 204 17.95 7.59 -3.43
CA PHE A 204 17.49 8.68 -2.56
C PHE A 204 18.38 9.93 -2.60
N SER A 205 19.56 9.86 -3.24
CA SER A 205 20.58 10.90 -3.21
C SER A 205 20.13 12.29 -3.69
N GLY A 206 19.09 12.36 -4.53
CA GLY A 206 18.52 13.61 -5.05
C GLY A 206 17.26 14.10 -4.35
N LEU A 207 16.76 13.39 -3.33
CA LEU A 207 15.50 13.74 -2.67
C LEU A 207 15.66 14.94 -1.73
N ALA A 208 14.60 15.74 -1.61
CA ALA A 208 14.54 16.82 -0.62
C ALA A 208 14.51 16.27 0.82
N ASN A 209 14.90 17.09 1.80
CA ASN A 209 14.94 16.65 3.20
C ASN A 209 13.57 16.30 3.80
N GLY A 210 12.48 16.66 3.12
CA GLY A 210 11.12 16.27 3.48
C GLY A 210 10.81 14.78 3.25
N TYR A 211 11.67 14.04 2.54
CA TYR A 211 11.57 12.60 2.37
C TYR A 211 12.35 11.88 3.46
N ILE A 212 11.68 10.95 4.13
CA ILE A 212 12.24 10.14 5.21
C ILE A 212 12.10 8.66 4.90
N THR A 213 12.97 7.83 5.47
CA THR A 213 12.90 6.36 5.39
C THR A 213 13.43 5.76 6.69
N GLN A 214 13.26 4.45 6.88
CA GLN A 214 13.81 3.76 8.04
C GLN A 214 15.34 3.75 8.03
N SER A 215 15.93 3.73 9.23
CA SER A 215 17.38 3.55 9.37
C SER A 215 17.85 2.25 8.71
N SER A 216 19.15 2.18 8.41
CA SER A 216 19.78 0.99 7.81
C SER A 216 19.93 -0.20 8.77
N THR A 217 19.39 -0.11 9.99
CA THR A 217 19.43 -1.20 10.98
C THR A 217 18.20 -2.10 10.79
N PRO A 218 18.34 -3.42 10.57
CA PRO A 218 17.19 -4.32 10.35
C PRO A 218 16.09 -4.22 11.42
N GLN A 219 16.49 -4.00 12.68
CA GLN A 219 15.59 -3.88 13.82
C GLN A 219 14.60 -2.71 13.66
N ALA A 220 14.94 -1.67 12.90
CA ALA A 220 14.03 -0.54 12.64
C ALA A 220 12.79 -0.96 11.84
N ILE A 221 12.94 -1.91 10.92
CA ILE A 221 11.84 -2.49 10.15
C ILE A 221 11.21 -3.63 10.93
N GLN A 222 12.04 -4.51 11.51
CA GLN A 222 11.56 -5.67 12.26
C GLN A 222 10.60 -5.24 13.38
N PHE A 223 11.03 -4.32 14.26
CA PHE A 223 10.26 -3.91 15.43
C PHE A 223 8.90 -3.31 15.03
N ALA A 224 8.87 -2.54 13.95
CA ALA A 224 7.65 -1.90 13.48
C ALA A 224 6.70 -2.87 12.77
N PHE A 225 7.25 -3.83 12.01
CA PHE A 225 6.46 -4.52 10.98
C PHE A 225 6.47 -6.05 11.02
N PHE A 226 7.42 -6.69 11.71
CA PHE A 226 7.61 -8.14 11.71
C PHE A 226 7.49 -8.73 13.12
N HIS A 227 6.92 -9.93 13.22
CA HIS A 227 6.80 -10.69 14.45
C HIS A 227 7.64 -11.97 14.39
N HIS A 228 8.64 -12.11 15.26
CA HIS A 228 9.45 -13.33 15.35
C HIS A 228 8.73 -14.40 16.20
N PRO A 229 8.71 -15.69 15.81
CA PRO A 229 9.47 -16.31 14.71
C PRO A 229 8.70 -16.43 13.38
N GLY A 230 7.70 -15.60 13.14
CA GLY A 230 6.74 -15.71 12.03
C GLY A 230 7.24 -15.29 10.64
N TYR A 231 8.53 -15.07 10.42
CA TYR A 231 9.06 -14.63 9.11
C TYR A 231 10.45 -15.21 8.83
N ASP A 232 10.84 -15.15 7.55
CA ASP A 232 12.19 -15.51 7.08
C ASP A 232 13.10 -14.29 7.14
N GLU A 233 14.27 -14.41 7.77
CA GLU A 233 15.23 -13.31 7.90
C GLU A 233 15.66 -12.73 6.54
N SER A 234 15.75 -13.56 5.49
CA SER A 234 16.07 -13.09 4.13
C SER A 234 14.99 -12.18 3.54
N ILE A 235 13.73 -12.34 3.96
CA ILE A 235 12.62 -11.45 3.57
C ILE A 235 12.73 -10.11 4.28
N LEU A 236 13.10 -10.09 5.56
CA LEU A 236 13.39 -8.86 6.29
C LEU A 236 14.58 -8.11 5.67
N GLU A 237 15.68 -8.82 5.36
CA GLU A 237 16.86 -8.24 4.71
C GLU A 237 16.51 -7.65 3.34
N LYS A 238 15.71 -8.36 2.55
CA LYS A 238 15.20 -7.85 1.28
C LYS A 238 14.35 -6.60 1.48
N GLN A 239 13.43 -6.60 2.44
CA GLN A 239 12.58 -5.43 2.73
C GLN A 239 13.41 -4.23 3.14
N LEU A 240 14.48 -4.44 3.92
CA LEU A 240 15.44 -3.39 4.23
C LEU A 240 16.13 -2.88 2.97
N ALA A 241 16.64 -3.76 2.10
CA ALA A 241 17.36 -3.36 0.89
C ALA A 241 16.48 -2.64 -0.14
N THR A 242 15.20 -2.97 -0.22
CA THR A 242 14.24 -2.41 -1.19
C THR A 242 13.28 -1.39 -0.60
N ARG A 243 13.49 -0.96 0.64
CA ARG A 243 12.65 0.04 1.29
C ARG A 243 12.60 1.33 0.47
N GLN A 244 11.49 2.03 0.60
CA GLN A 244 11.22 3.31 -0.04
C GLN A 244 11.15 4.44 0.98
N THR A 245 10.77 5.62 0.52
CA THR A 245 10.58 6.81 1.35
C THR A 245 9.12 7.10 1.57
N ASN A 246 8.83 7.85 2.64
CA ASN A 246 7.59 8.60 2.81
C ASN A 246 7.92 10.09 2.85
N ALA A 247 6.97 10.93 2.43
CA ALA A 247 7.08 12.36 2.67
C ALA A 247 6.59 12.70 4.09
N LEU A 248 7.24 13.62 4.78
CA LEU A 248 6.80 14.08 6.12
C LEU A 248 5.36 14.62 6.11
N GLY A 249 4.92 15.22 5.00
CA GLY A 249 3.53 15.65 4.82
C GLY A 249 2.52 14.50 4.90
N GLU A 250 2.90 13.28 4.49
CA GLU A 250 2.06 12.08 4.67
C GLU A 250 1.95 11.72 6.14
N THR A 251 3.04 11.82 6.90
CA THR A 251 3.04 11.59 8.36
C THR A 251 2.17 12.61 9.09
N PHE A 252 2.25 13.90 8.75
CA PHE A 252 1.45 14.95 9.40
C PHE A 252 -0.05 14.81 9.11
N THR A 253 -0.38 14.28 7.93
CA THR A 253 -1.76 14.11 7.48
C THR A 253 -2.32 12.71 7.69
N LEU A 254 -1.55 11.81 8.31
CA LEU A 254 -1.96 10.43 8.59
C LEU A 254 -3.24 10.37 9.42
N GLY A 255 -3.42 11.27 10.38
CA GLY A 255 -4.64 11.35 11.19
C GLY A 255 -5.91 11.57 10.37
N ALA A 256 -5.82 12.27 9.24
CA ALA A 256 -6.96 12.50 8.34
C ALA A 256 -7.39 11.23 7.58
N ALA A 257 -6.51 10.22 7.47
CA ALA A 257 -6.84 8.93 6.85
C ALA A 257 -7.84 8.09 7.66
N TYR A 258 -8.10 8.48 8.92
CA TYR A 258 -9.02 7.80 9.84
C TYR A 258 -10.39 8.48 9.92
N ALA A 259 -10.82 9.14 8.84
CA ALA A 259 -12.16 9.70 8.74
C ALA A 259 -13.18 8.61 8.32
N PRO A 260 -14.40 8.60 8.88
CA PRO A 260 -15.45 7.69 8.43
C PRO A 260 -15.78 7.84 6.94
N ALA A 261 -15.72 6.74 6.19
CA ALA A 261 -16.13 6.60 4.81
C ALA A 261 -17.64 6.30 4.72
N ALA A 262 -18.49 7.18 5.25
CA ALA A 262 -19.93 6.96 5.35
C ALA A 262 -20.64 6.74 3.99
N GLY A 263 -20.06 7.21 2.88
CA GLY A 263 -20.61 6.98 1.54
C GLY A 263 -20.33 5.60 0.95
N PHE A 264 -19.48 4.78 1.59
CA PHE A 264 -19.17 3.43 1.12
C PHE A 264 -20.18 2.42 1.66
N THR A 265 -20.83 1.69 0.75
CA THR A 265 -21.87 0.69 1.08
C THR A 265 -21.52 -0.74 0.65
N GLY A 266 -20.34 -0.92 0.04
CA GLY A 266 -19.86 -2.23 -0.39
C GLY A 266 -19.42 -3.11 0.79
N PRO A 267 -19.08 -4.38 0.51
CA PRO A 267 -18.43 -5.26 1.49
C PRO A 267 -17.01 -4.78 1.79
N VAL A 268 -16.61 -4.83 3.06
CA VAL A 268 -15.26 -4.48 3.54
C VAL A 268 -14.66 -5.68 4.27
N ILE A 269 -13.39 -5.98 3.99
CA ILE A 269 -12.57 -6.84 4.85
C ILE A 269 -11.45 -6.01 5.49
N ILE A 270 -11.28 -6.20 6.80
CA ILE A 270 -10.08 -5.74 7.53
C ILE A 270 -9.28 -6.98 7.93
N LEU A 271 -8.06 -7.12 7.40
CA LEU A 271 -7.18 -8.25 7.69
C LEU A 271 -5.91 -7.75 8.39
N ASN A 272 -5.66 -8.23 9.59
CA ASN A 272 -4.49 -7.85 10.40
C ASN A 272 -3.70 -9.07 10.85
N GLY A 273 -2.41 -8.88 11.12
CA GLY A 273 -1.66 -9.81 11.95
C GLY A 273 -2.07 -9.66 13.41
N ASN A 274 -2.16 -10.77 14.16
CA ASN A 274 -2.51 -10.71 15.57
C ASN A 274 -1.45 -9.93 16.39
N GLU A 275 -0.19 -9.98 15.96
CA GLU A 275 0.93 -9.31 16.59
C GLU A 275 1.31 -8.01 15.87
N ASP A 276 0.34 -7.35 15.22
CA ASP A 276 0.54 -6.02 14.62
C ASP A 276 0.91 -4.97 15.68
N TRP A 277 2.17 -4.57 15.67
CA TRP A 277 2.69 -3.56 16.60
C TRP A 277 2.09 -2.17 16.37
N SER A 278 1.87 -1.79 15.12
CA SER A 278 1.43 -0.47 14.71
C SER A 278 0.00 -0.19 15.16
N PHE A 279 -0.87 -1.18 15.02
CA PHE A 279 -2.31 -1.00 15.18
C PHE A 279 -2.93 -1.72 16.37
N CYS A 280 -2.21 -2.61 17.04
CA CYS A 280 -2.70 -3.22 18.27
C CYS A 280 -1.61 -3.45 19.31
N GLN A 281 -0.45 -2.80 19.17
CA GLN A 281 0.70 -2.95 20.07
C GLN A 281 1.08 -4.43 20.28
N GLY A 282 0.94 -5.25 19.23
CA GLY A 282 1.31 -6.65 19.26
C GLY A 282 0.27 -7.60 19.85
N ASN A 283 -0.96 -7.14 20.14
CA ASN A 283 -2.03 -8.03 20.58
C ASN A 283 -3.41 -7.55 20.11
N CYS A 284 -3.76 -7.88 18.88
CA CYS A 284 -5.03 -7.53 18.25
C CYS A 284 -6.23 -8.29 18.81
N ASN A 285 -5.99 -9.35 19.60
CA ASN A 285 -7.02 -10.12 20.28
C ASN A 285 -7.32 -9.62 21.71
N ALA A 286 -6.43 -8.83 22.33
CA ALA A 286 -6.59 -8.36 23.72
C ALA A 286 -7.74 -7.36 23.90
N GLN A 287 -8.10 -6.64 22.84
CA GLN A 287 -9.31 -5.85 22.75
C GLN A 287 -9.95 -6.18 21.41
N ASP A 288 -11.26 -6.06 21.27
CA ASP A 288 -11.92 -6.22 19.97
C ASP A 288 -11.74 -4.94 19.12
N ILE A 289 -10.48 -4.49 19.01
CA ILE A 289 -10.02 -3.23 18.40
C ILE A 289 -10.08 -3.26 16.88
N THR A 290 -10.47 -4.39 16.29
CA THR A 290 -10.76 -4.44 14.86
C THR A 290 -12.28 -4.45 14.62
N SER A 291 -13.07 -5.19 15.42
CA SER A 291 -14.55 -5.18 15.29
C SER A 291 -15.22 -3.89 15.73
N THR A 292 -14.63 -3.20 16.70
CA THR A 292 -15.14 -1.90 17.16
C THR A 292 -15.04 -0.84 16.07
N PHE A 293 -14.08 -0.98 15.14
CA PHE A 293 -13.71 0.09 14.22
C PHE A 293 -14.22 -0.06 12.80
N LEU A 294 -14.56 -1.26 12.35
CA LEU A 294 -15.28 -1.43 11.09
C LEU A 294 -16.57 -0.56 11.03
N PRO A 295 -17.48 -0.56 12.02
CA PRO A 295 -18.66 0.32 11.98
C PRO A 295 -18.33 1.80 12.19
N TYR A 296 -17.17 2.13 12.79
CA TYR A 296 -16.72 3.51 12.91
C TYR A 296 -16.24 4.06 11.57
N PHE A 297 -15.38 3.34 10.86
CA PHE A 297 -14.84 3.76 9.58
C PHE A 297 -15.82 3.55 8.43
N PHE A 298 -16.63 2.51 8.48
CA PHE A 298 -17.56 2.14 7.41
C PHE A 298 -18.98 1.91 7.97
N PRO A 299 -19.64 2.97 8.47
CA PRO A 299 -20.93 2.84 9.17
C PRO A 299 -22.06 2.28 8.30
N ASN A 300 -21.93 2.35 6.97
CA ASN A 300 -22.94 1.88 6.01
C ASN A 300 -22.48 0.69 5.16
N ALA A 301 -21.36 0.03 5.52
CA ALA A 301 -20.86 -1.11 4.77
C ALA A 301 -21.84 -2.30 4.74
N SER A 302 -21.68 -3.13 3.72
CA SER A 302 -22.51 -4.33 3.53
C SER A 302 -22.44 -5.26 4.75
N PRO A 303 -23.54 -5.95 5.11
CA PRO A 303 -23.52 -7.00 6.13
C PRO A 303 -22.58 -8.17 5.83
N LYS A 304 -22.09 -8.29 4.59
CA LYS A 304 -21.05 -9.25 4.21
C LYS A 304 -19.63 -8.81 4.64
N SER A 305 -19.48 -7.65 5.29
CA SER A 305 -18.18 -7.16 5.75
C SER A 305 -17.65 -8.03 6.89
N THR A 306 -16.35 -8.28 6.90
CA THR A 306 -15.70 -9.20 7.83
C THR A 306 -14.39 -8.65 8.35
N ILE A 307 -13.91 -9.26 9.42
CA ILE A 307 -12.62 -8.96 10.04
C ILE A 307 -11.90 -10.28 10.26
N TYR A 308 -10.61 -10.28 9.96
CA TYR A 308 -9.78 -11.45 10.14
C TYR A 308 -8.46 -11.08 10.81
N THR A 309 -8.04 -11.88 11.80
CA THR A 309 -6.72 -11.78 12.44
C THR A 309 -5.92 -13.04 12.20
N ILE A 310 -4.72 -12.89 11.64
CA ILE A 310 -3.81 -13.98 11.31
C ILE A 310 -2.83 -14.16 12.46
N ALA A 311 -2.74 -15.36 13.04
CA ALA A 311 -1.84 -15.63 14.17
C ALA A 311 -0.36 -15.58 13.75
N ASN A 312 0.53 -15.33 14.72
CA ASN A 312 1.99 -15.32 14.52
C ASN A 312 2.46 -14.41 13.37
N THR A 313 1.82 -13.26 13.23
CA THR A 313 1.94 -12.33 12.10
C THR A 313 1.95 -10.90 12.61
N GLY A 314 2.95 -10.14 12.18
CA GLY A 314 3.07 -8.70 12.47
C GLY A 314 2.26 -7.83 11.51
N HIS A 315 2.65 -6.56 11.40
CA HIS A 315 1.98 -5.57 10.55
C HIS A 315 2.03 -5.92 9.06
N ASN A 316 3.21 -6.35 8.57
CA ASN A 316 3.40 -6.71 7.16
C ASN A 316 2.92 -8.15 6.90
N VAL A 317 1.61 -8.34 6.86
CA VAL A 317 0.96 -9.66 6.72
C VAL A 317 1.44 -10.44 5.48
N ASN A 318 1.73 -9.75 4.38
CA ASN A 318 2.24 -10.36 3.15
C ASN A 318 3.68 -10.88 3.25
N LEU A 319 4.43 -10.52 4.29
CA LEU A 319 5.87 -10.81 4.43
C LEU A 319 6.17 -11.77 5.60
N HIS A 320 5.14 -12.44 6.14
CA HIS A 320 5.26 -13.50 7.14
C HIS A 320 5.02 -14.87 6.50
N TYR A 321 5.38 -15.97 7.17
CA TYR A 321 5.11 -17.33 6.69
C TYR A 321 3.62 -17.61 6.44
N SER A 322 2.74 -16.83 7.08
CA SER A 322 1.29 -16.84 6.91
C SER A 322 0.79 -16.08 5.67
N ALA A 323 1.68 -15.61 4.78
CA ALA A 323 1.30 -14.86 3.58
C ALA A 323 0.25 -15.62 2.75
N SER A 324 0.44 -16.91 2.50
CA SER A 324 -0.53 -17.73 1.74
C SER A 324 -1.90 -17.82 2.41
N GLU A 325 -1.96 -17.83 3.74
CA GLU A 325 -3.22 -17.81 4.49
C GLU A 325 -3.91 -16.45 4.31
N SER A 326 -3.16 -15.36 4.49
CA SER A 326 -3.65 -13.99 4.29
C SER A 326 -4.22 -13.79 2.89
N PHE A 327 -3.52 -14.27 1.87
CA PHE A 327 -3.97 -14.21 0.48
C PHE A 327 -5.24 -15.03 0.25
N GLY A 328 -5.31 -16.23 0.84
CA GLY A 328 -6.49 -17.09 0.79
C GLY A 328 -7.72 -16.39 1.36
N VAL A 329 -7.60 -15.81 2.56
CA VAL A 329 -8.70 -15.08 3.22
C VAL A 329 -9.20 -13.91 2.35
N LEU A 330 -8.30 -13.11 1.78
CA LEU A 330 -8.69 -11.99 0.91
C LEU A 330 -9.42 -12.48 -0.35
N LEU A 331 -8.93 -13.54 -0.98
CA LEU A 331 -9.53 -14.08 -2.21
C LEU A 331 -10.86 -14.78 -1.95
N ASP A 332 -10.99 -15.53 -0.85
CA ASP A 332 -12.25 -16.16 -0.43
C ASP A 332 -13.31 -15.09 -0.17
N PHE A 333 -12.95 -13.99 0.51
CA PHE A 333 -13.84 -12.86 0.70
C PHE A 333 -14.31 -12.24 -0.62
N LEU A 334 -13.42 -12.07 -1.60
CA LEU A 334 -13.82 -11.55 -2.91
C LEU A 334 -14.77 -12.51 -3.66
N GLU A 335 -14.61 -13.82 -3.50
CA GLU A 335 -15.47 -14.84 -4.10
C GLU A 335 -16.85 -14.90 -3.44
N ASP A 336 -16.91 -14.76 -2.11
CA ASP A 336 -18.17 -14.79 -1.34
C ASP A 336 -19.00 -13.50 -1.48
N THR A 337 -18.35 -12.41 -1.88
CA THR A 337 -18.96 -11.08 -1.95
C THR A 337 -19.24 -10.56 -3.35
N ALA A 338 -18.72 -11.23 -4.39
CA ALA A 338 -19.15 -11.05 -5.79
C ALA A 338 -20.64 -11.34 -5.98
#